data_AF-A0A9W7MEZ5-F1
#
_entry.id   AF-A0A9W7MEZ5-F1
#
_cell.length_a   1.000
_cell.length_b   1.000
_cell.length_c   1.000
_cell.angle_alpha   90.00
_cell.angle_beta   90.00
_cell.angle_gamma   90.00
#
_symmetry.space_group_name_H-M   'P 1'
#
loop_
_entity.id
_entity.type
_entity.pdbx_description
1 polymer ?
#
loop_
_entity_poly.entity_id
_entity_poly.type
_entity_poly.pdbx_seq_one_letter_code
_entity_poly.pdbx_strand_id
1 'polypeptide(L)'
;MTRNRLFTIDIESGEVKCMKTTIKDDSLLWHLRYGNLGFSSLKLLSKAKMVNGLLEINPPNQLCKACIKGKQHSQSFEVGKS
;
A
#
# COMPACT_ATOMS: atom_id res chain seq x y z
N MET A 1 -9.36 46.87 -13.40
CA MET A 1 -9.64 45.80 -12.42
C MET A 1 -10.36 44.67 -13.13
N THR A 2 -9.76 43.48 -13.21
CA THR A 2 -10.34 42.32 -13.89
C THR A 2 -11.46 41.70 -13.06
N ARG A 3 -12.55 41.29 -13.73
CA ARG A 3 -13.74 40.71 -13.09
C ARG A 3 -13.39 39.33 -12.51
N ASN A 4 -13.71 39.12 -11.23
CA ASN A 4 -13.51 37.84 -10.53
C ASN A 4 -14.28 36.72 -11.27
N ARG A 5 -13.61 35.59 -11.54
CA ARG A 5 -14.14 34.42 -12.29
C ARG A 5 -14.29 33.18 -11.39
N LEU A 6 -14.51 33.34 -10.10
CA LEU A 6 -14.80 32.22 -9.22
C LEU A 6 -16.25 31.75 -9.42
N PHE A 7 -16.42 30.44 -9.51
CA PHE A 7 -17.71 29.77 -9.58
C PHE A 7 -17.94 29.00 -8.27
N THR A 8 -19.13 29.09 -7.71
CA THR A 8 -19.52 28.30 -6.54
C THR A 8 -19.80 26.86 -6.98
N ILE A 9 -19.14 25.90 -6.34
CA ILE A 9 -19.43 24.49 -6.52
C ILE A 9 -20.37 24.09 -5.39
N ASP A 10 -21.62 23.79 -5.72
CA ASP A 10 -22.53 23.10 -4.81
C ASP A 10 -22.18 21.62 -4.81
N ILE A 11 -21.53 21.18 -3.74
CA ILE A 11 -21.22 19.76 -3.51
C ILE A 11 -22.37 19.21 -2.68
N GLU A 12 -23.30 18.47 -3.31
CA GLU A 12 -24.25 17.65 -2.58
C GLU A 12 -23.49 16.52 -1.87
N SER A 13 -23.38 16.63 -0.55
CA SER A 13 -22.83 15.54 0.27
C SER A 13 -23.84 14.40 0.30
N GLY A 14 -23.66 13.40 -0.57
CA GLY A 14 -24.35 12.12 -0.45
C GLY A 14 -24.00 11.39 0.87
N GLU A 15 -24.63 10.24 1.11
CA GLU A 15 -24.30 9.40 2.27
C GLU A 15 -22.80 9.13 2.34
N VAL A 16 -22.19 9.53 3.47
CA VAL A 16 -20.77 9.30 3.74
C VAL A 16 -20.58 7.81 4.06
N LYS A 17 -20.40 6.99 3.02
CA LYS A 17 -20.00 5.59 3.18
C LYS A 17 -18.50 5.50 3.37
N CYS A 18 -18.08 5.23 4.61
CA CYS A 18 -16.72 4.82 4.90
C CYS A 18 -16.47 3.42 4.31
N MET A 19 -15.66 3.33 3.25
CA MET A 19 -15.21 2.05 2.72
C MET A 19 -14.18 1.44 3.69
N LYS A 20 -14.67 0.66 4.65
CA LYS A 20 -13.80 -0.14 5.52
C LYS A 20 -13.28 -1.34 4.73
N THR A 21 -12.02 -1.30 4.30
CA THR A 21 -11.36 -2.49 3.78
C THR A 21 -11.16 -3.49 4.92
N THR A 22 -11.85 -4.62 4.88
CA THR A 22 -11.59 -5.74 5.79
C THR A 22 -10.39 -6.53 5.26
N ILE A 23 -9.20 -6.15 5.69
CA ILE A 23 -8.03 -7.02 5.58
C ILE A 23 -8.17 -8.05 6.70
N LYS A 24 -8.45 -9.31 6.33
CA LYS A 24 -8.62 -10.42 7.28
C LYS A 24 -7.30 -10.96 7.85
N ASP A 25 -6.19 -10.63 7.21
CA ASP A 25 -4.86 -11.13 7.57
C ASP A 25 -4.02 -9.99 8.17
N ASP A 26 -3.74 -10.08 9.47
CA ASP A 26 -2.95 -9.09 10.19
C ASP A 26 -1.53 -8.94 9.62
N SER A 27 -0.91 -10.02 9.13
CA SER A 27 0.40 -9.95 8.49
C SER A 27 0.34 -9.12 7.21
N LEU A 28 -0.71 -9.29 6.41
CA LEU A 28 -0.92 -8.49 5.20
C LEU A 28 -1.21 -7.02 5.53
N LEU A 29 -1.97 -6.75 6.60
CA LEU A 29 -2.24 -5.38 7.07
C LEU A 29 -0.94 -4.67 7.45
N TRP A 30 -0.09 -5.32 8.24
CA TRP A 30 1.19 -4.76 8.67
C TRP A 30 2.20 -4.63 7.52
N HIS A 31 2.20 -5.57 6.57
CA HIS A 31 2.95 -5.46 5.32
C HIS A 31 2.61 -4.18 4.56
N LEU A 32 1.31 -3.86 4.43
CA LEU A 32 0.85 -2.64 3.76
C LEU A 32 1.17 -1.37 4.57
N ARG A 33 0.97 -1.37 5.90
CA ARG A 33 1.29 -0.23 6.77
C ARG A 33 2.76 0.17 6.72
N TYR A 34 3.67 -0.80 6.59
CA TYR A 34 5.11 -0.58 6.47
C TYR A 34 5.58 -0.35 5.02
N GLY A 35 4.68 -0.02 4.10
CA GLY A 35 5.05 0.32 2.73
C GLY A 35 5.51 -0.88 1.91
N ASN A 36 4.80 -2.01 2.01
CA ASN A 36 5.13 -3.26 1.32
C ASN A 36 6.48 -3.88 1.77
N LEU A 37 6.81 -3.75 3.06
CA LEU A 37 7.98 -4.36 3.67
C LEU A 37 7.93 -5.90 3.58
N GLY A 38 9.05 -6.55 3.29
CA GLY A 38 9.09 -8.01 3.21
C GLY A 38 8.64 -8.70 4.51
N PHE A 39 7.88 -9.80 4.40
CA PHE A 39 7.36 -10.53 5.55
C PHE A 39 8.46 -11.05 6.48
N SER A 40 9.63 -11.42 5.95
CA SER A 40 10.79 -11.84 6.76
C SER A 40 11.31 -10.71 7.65
N SER A 41 11.41 -9.49 7.11
CA SER A 41 11.80 -8.30 7.87
C SER A 41 10.74 -7.92 8.90
N LEU A 42 9.46 -8.01 8.53
CA LEU A 42 8.34 -7.76 9.44
C LEU A 42 8.31 -8.79 10.60
N LYS A 43 8.61 -10.06 10.31
CA LYS A 43 8.79 -11.12 11.31
C LYS A 43 9.99 -10.86 12.22
N LEU A 44 11.09 -10.33 11.69
CA LEU A 44 12.23 -9.91 12.49
C LEU A 44 11.84 -8.78 13.46
N LEU A 45 11.15 -7.73 12.97
CA LEU A 45 10.68 -6.62 13.81
C LEU A 45 9.76 -7.09 14.94
N SER A 46 8.85 -8.02 14.64
CA SER A 46 7.96 -8.65 15.62
C SER A 46 8.75 -9.43 16.68
N LYS A 47 9.67 -10.32 16.26
CA LYS A 47 10.52 -11.11 17.16
C LYS A 47 11.43 -10.26 18.04
N ALA A 48 12.00 -9.20 17.48
CA ALA A 48 12.86 -8.27 18.19
C ALA A 48 12.07 -7.26 19.07
N LYS A 49 10.73 -7.34 19.09
CA LYS A 49 9.84 -6.42 19.83
C LYS A 49 10.13 -4.95 19.53
N MET A 50 10.44 -4.63 18.27
CA MET A 50 10.82 -3.28 17.84
C MET A 50 9.63 -2.38 17.51
N VAL A 51 8.41 -2.92 17.52
CA VAL A 51 7.18 -2.21 17.14
C VAL A 51 6.07 -2.53 18.15
N ASN A 52 5.57 -1.51 18.83
CA ASN A 52 4.44 -1.68 19.75
C ASN A 52 3.16 -2.04 19.00
N GLY A 53 2.46 -3.06 19.48
CA GLY A 53 1.20 -3.54 18.89
C GLY A 53 1.36 -4.40 17.64
N LEU A 54 2.59 -4.66 17.17
CA LEU A 54 2.85 -5.61 16.10
C LEU A 54 2.69 -7.04 16.63
N LEU A 55 1.68 -7.74 16.13
CA LEU A 55 1.42 -9.14 16.45
C LEU A 55 2.51 -10.05 15.86
N GLU A 56 2.48 -11.33 16.23
CA GLU A 56 3.36 -12.32 15.60
C GLU A 56 3.01 -12.45 14.11
N ILE A 57 4.04 -12.28 13.27
CA ILE A 57 3.87 -12.28 11.82
C ILE A 57 4.11 -13.67 11.27
N ASN A 58 3.03 -14.27 10.77
CA ASN A 58 3.06 -15.46 9.95
C ASN A 58 2.90 -15.06 8.48
N PRO A 59 3.93 -15.24 7.64
CA PRO A 59 3.84 -14.90 6.23
C PRO A 59 2.70 -15.68 5.57
N PRO A 60 1.78 -15.02 4.85
CA PRO A 60 0.76 -15.74 4.10
C PRO A 60 1.40 -16.56 2.97
N ASN A 61 0.76 -17.68 2.62
CA ASN A 61 1.13 -18.46 1.43
C ASN A 61 0.86 -17.68 0.12
N GLN A 62 0.03 -16.63 0.18
CA GLN A 62 -0.28 -15.79 -0.97
C GLN A 62 0.75 -14.67 -1.14
N LEU A 63 1.20 -14.50 -2.38
CA LEU A 63 2.09 -13.41 -2.75
C LEU A 63 1.33 -12.10 -2.97
N CYS A 64 1.92 -10.99 -2.54
CA CYS A 64 1.40 -9.66 -2.83
C CYS A 64 1.64 -9.29 -4.30
N LYS A 65 0.56 -9.16 -5.09
CA LYS A 65 0.63 -8.80 -6.52
C LYS A 65 1.34 -7.47 -6.76
N ALA A 66 1.13 -6.49 -5.87
CA ALA A 66 1.79 -5.19 -5.96
C ALA A 66 3.30 -5.31 -5.76
N CYS A 67 3.74 -6.15 -4.81
CA CYS A 67 5.16 -6.43 -4.62
C CYS A 67 5.79 -7.15 -5.81
N ILE A 68 5.09 -8.12 -6.40
CA ILE A 68 5.61 -8.84 -7.57
C ILE A 68 5.90 -7.85 -8.70
N LYS A 69 4.94 -6.98 -9.04
CA LYS A 69 5.13 -5.98 -10.10
C LYS A 69 6.14 -4.90 -9.73
N GLY A 70 6.12 -4.43 -8.49
CA GLY A 70 6.96 -3.32 -8.03
C GLY A 70 8.42 -3.70 -7.72
N LYS A 71 8.69 -4.97 -7.45
CA LYS A 71 10.04 -5.51 -7.19
C LYS A 71 10.54 -6.40 -8.33
N GLN A 72 9.80 -6.48 -9.44
CA GLN A 72 10.25 -7.21 -10.62
C GLN A 72 11.56 -6.57 -11.12
N HIS A 73 12.56 -7.41 -11.39
CA HIS A 73 13.78 -6.96 -12.05
C HIS A 73 13.44 -6.36 -13.42
N SER A 74 13.83 -5.10 -13.65
CA SER A 74 13.68 -4.46 -14.95
C SER A 74 14.56 -5.17 -15.97
N GLN A 75 13.95 -5.67 -17.05
CA GLN A 75 14.74 -6.17 -18.17
C GLN A 75 15.44 -5.00 -18.86
N SER A 76 16.60 -5.25 -19.44
CA SER A 76 17.27 -4.28 -20.31
C SER A 76 16.36 -3.94 -21.48
N PHE A 77 16.29 -2.67 -21.85
CA PHE A 77 15.66 -2.27 -23.10
C PHE A 77 16.41 -2.90 -24.27
N GLU A 78 15.69 -3.37 -25.28
CA GLU A 78 16.32 -3.81 -26.52
C GLU A 78 17.02 -2.62 -27.16
N VAL A 79 18.29 -2.80 -27.54
CA VAL A 79 19.00 -1.81 -28.34
C VAL A 79 18.40 -1.84 -29.74
N GLY A 80 17.75 -0.75 -30.13
CA GLY A 80 17.20 -0.62 -31.48
C GLY A 80 18.29 -0.86 -32.52
N LYS A 81 18.02 -1.73 -33.48
CA LYS A 81 18.91 -1.91 -34.64
C LYS A 81 18.74 -0.67 -35.52
N SER A 82 19.76 0.18 -35.58
CA SER A 82 19.91 1.21 -36.61
C SER A 82 20.06 0.60 -38.00
#